data_AF-A0A1W2FEX3-F1
#
_entry.id   AF-A0A1W2FEX3-F1
#
_cell.length_a   1.000
_cell.length_b   1.000
_cell.length_c   1.000
_cell.angle_alpha   90.00
_cell.angle_beta   90.00
_cell.angle_gamma   90.00
#
_symmetry.space_group_name_H-M   'P 1'
#
loop_
_entity.id
_entity.type
_entity.pdbx_description
1 polymer ?
#
loop_
_entity_poly.entity_id
_entity_poly.type
_entity_poly.pdbx_seq_one_letter_code
_entity_poly.pdbx_strand_id
1 'polypeptide(L)'
;MARRDAAGVPEDVTFRAKPQLAQDILTGMIADDTMPPWVAGDEVCGRSGPLRKFLQDNGIGYVMGSGAPSGLSWSGRRMRADAVVATHLTSRKHQRRWADLLGDRVQR
;
A
#
# COMPACT_ATOMS: atom_id res chain seq x y z
N MET A 1 -31.37 -11.47 -18.49
CA MET A 1 -30.08 -12.03 -18.00
C MET A 1 -29.68 -11.31 -16.74
N ALA A 2 -29.11 -12.01 -15.77
CA ALA A 2 -28.53 -11.36 -14.60
C ALA A 2 -27.27 -10.59 -15.02
N ARG A 3 -26.96 -9.48 -14.34
CA ARG A 3 -25.81 -8.62 -14.66
C ARG A 3 -24.46 -9.38 -14.64
N ARG A 4 -24.34 -10.44 -13.84
CA ARG A 4 -23.12 -11.30 -13.76
C ARG A 4 -22.91 -12.11 -15.03
N ASP A 5 -23.97 -12.77 -15.52
CA ASP A 5 -23.92 -13.60 -16.73
C ASP A 5 -23.51 -12.77 -17.95
N ALA A 6 -24.08 -11.56 -18.07
CA ALA A 6 -23.74 -10.63 -19.15
C ALA A 6 -22.27 -10.15 -19.10
N ALA A 7 -21.64 -10.19 -17.92
CA ALA A 7 -20.24 -9.84 -17.73
C ALA A 7 -19.28 -11.06 -17.79
N GLY A 8 -19.81 -12.27 -17.98
CA GLY A 8 -19.02 -13.50 -18.01
C GLY A 8 -18.35 -13.85 -16.67
N VAL A 9 -18.88 -13.36 -15.55
CA VAL A 9 -18.32 -13.62 -14.21
C VAL A 9 -18.83 -14.96 -13.69
N PRO A 10 -17.94 -15.94 -13.41
CA PRO A 10 -18.34 -17.25 -12.88
C PRO A 10 -19.14 -17.18 -11.57
N GLU A 11 -19.99 -18.17 -11.34
CA GLU A 11 -20.88 -18.29 -10.17
C GLU A 11 -20.10 -18.32 -8.84
N ASP A 12 -18.92 -18.95 -8.84
CA ASP A 12 -18.03 -19.11 -7.68
C ASP A 12 -17.23 -17.84 -7.32
N VAL A 13 -17.20 -16.84 -8.20
CA VAL A 13 -16.56 -15.55 -7.90
C VAL A 13 -17.41 -14.74 -6.92
N THR A 14 -16.99 -14.72 -5.66
CA THR A 14 -17.60 -13.89 -4.62
C THR A 14 -17.12 -12.45 -4.66
N PHE A 15 -17.97 -11.52 -4.19
CA PHE A 15 -17.60 -10.12 -4.08
C PHE A 15 -16.46 -9.93 -3.06
N ARG A 16 -15.48 -9.11 -3.45
CA ARG A 16 -14.36 -8.70 -2.60
C ARG A 16 -14.27 -7.18 -2.64
N ALA A 17 -14.07 -6.56 -1.48
CA ALA A 17 -13.82 -5.13 -1.41
C ALA A 17 -12.49 -4.80 -2.10
N LYS A 18 -12.36 -3.58 -2.63
CA LYS A 18 -11.15 -3.15 -3.37
C LYS A 18 -9.82 -3.43 -2.63
N PRO A 19 -9.69 -3.20 -1.31
CA PRO A 19 -8.46 -3.53 -0.60
C PRO A 19 -8.20 -5.03 -0.49
N GLN A 20 -9.24 -5.87 -0.47
CA GLN A 20 -9.11 -7.33 -0.48
C GLN A 20 -8.63 -7.81 -1.86
N LEU A 21 -9.22 -7.28 -2.94
CA LEU A 21 -8.75 -7.56 -4.30
C LEU A 21 -7.28 -7.14 -4.49
N ALA A 22 -6.89 -5.98 -3.97
CA ALA A 22 -5.51 -5.54 -4.00
C ALA A 22 -4.59 -6.54 -3.27
N GLN A 23 -4.98 -7.00 -2.07
CA GLN A 23 -4.22 -8.00 -1.33
C GLN A 23 -4.11 -9.33 -2.10
N ASP A 24 -5.18 -9.77 -2.77
CA ASP A 24 -5.18 -11.01 -3.56
C ASP A 24 -4.22 -10.92 -4.75
N ILE A 25 -4.25 -9.80 -5.50
CA ILE A 25 -3.30 -9.54 -6.60
C ILE A 25 -1.86 -9.55 -6.10
N LEU A 26 -1.58 -8.85 -5.01
CA LEU A 26 -0.23 -8.77 -4.43
C LEU A 26 0.25 -10.13 -3.92
N THR A 27 -0.65 -10.94 -3.37
CA THR A 27 -0.34 -12.31 -2.95
C THR A 27 0.10 -13.16 -4.14
N GLY A 28 -0.60 -13.05 -5.28
CA GLY A 28 -0.19 -13.69 -6.54
C GLY A 28 1.18 -13.22 -7.01
N MET A 29 1.41 -11.90 -7.04
CA MET A 29 2.70 -11.34 -7.46
C MET A 29 3.88 -11.79 -6.58
N ILE A 30 3.66 -11.95 -5.26
CA ILE A 30 4.67 -12.51 -4.35
C ILE A 30 4.93 -13.98 -4.68
N ALA A 31 3.87 -14.78 -4.88
CA ALA A 31 4.00 -16.20 -5.21
C ALA A 31 4.74 -16.42 -6.55
N ASP A 32 4.52 -15.52 -7.50
CA ASP A 32 5.14 -15.56 -8.82
C ASP A 32 6.52 -14.88 -8.86
N ASP A 33 7.03 -14.35 -7.74
CA ASP A 33 8.28 -13.58 -7.64
C ASP A 33 8.36 -12.38 -8.62
N THR A 34 7.21 -11.76 -8.90
CA THR A 34 7.07 -10.59 -9.79
C THR A 34 6.79 -9.29 -9.03
N MET A 35 6.86 -9.35 -7.70
CA MET A 35 6.48 -8.24 -6.84
C MET A 35 7.48 -7.07 -6.95
N PRO A 36 7.04 -5.85 -7.31
CA PRO A 36 7.92 -4.69 -7.32
C PRO A 36 8.37 -4.34 -5.88
N PRO A 37 9.49 -3.60 -5.73
CA PRO A 37 10.02 -3.24 -4.41
C PRO A 37 9.09 -2.33 -3.60
N TRP A 38 8.09 -1.70 -4.24
CA TRP A 38 7.08 -0.89 -3.57
C TRP A 38 5.79 -0.78 -4.39
N VAL A 39 4.71 -0.36 -3.74
CA VAL A 39 3.40 -0.11 -4.37
C VAL A 39 2.80 1.24 -4.02
N ALA A 40 1.99 1.78 -4.92
CA ALA A 40 1.10 2.90 -4.64
C ALA A 40 -0.35 2.42 -4.50
N GLY A 41 -1.12 3.04 -3.61
CA GLY A 41 -2.55 2.81 -3.50
C GLY A 41 -3.34 4.09 -3.28
N ASP A 42 -4.57 4.13 -3.78
CA ASP A 42 -5.50 5.23 -3.54
C ASP A 42 -6.01 5.26 -2.10
N GLU A 43 -6.85 6.25 -1.79
CA GLU A 43 -7.41 6.46 -0.45
C GLU A 43 -8.18 5.24 0.10
N VAL A 44 -8.92 4.51 -0.73
CA VAL A 44 -9.72 3.36 -0.29
C VAL A 44 -8.80 2.23 0.17
N CYS A 45 -7.76 1.94 -0.62
CA CYS A 45 -6.72 1.00 -0.24
C CYS A 45 -5.94 1.49 0.98
N GLY A 46 -5.63 2.78 1.02
CA GLY A 46 -4.85 3.39 2.08
C GLY A 46 -5.57 3.47 3.41
N ARG A 47 -6.90 3.39 3.45
CA ARG A 47 -7.69 3.25 4.70
C ARG A 47 -7.69 1.82 5.26
N SER A 48 -7.38 0.81 4.48
CA SER A 48 -7.35 -0.59 4.93
C SER A 48 -6.16 -0.90 5.83
N GLY A 49 -6.40 -1.01 7.14
CA GLY A 49 -5.41 -1.48 8.12
C GLY A 49 -4.84 -2.87 7.78
N PRO A 50 -5.67 -3.86 7.42
CA PRO A 50 -5.20 -5.19 7.01
C PRO A 50 -4.25 -5.15 5.81
N LEU A 51 -4.56 -4.37 4.77
CA LEU A 51 -3.70 -4.25 3.59
C LEU A 51 -2.34 -3.62 3.95
N ARG A 52 -2.34 -2.57 4.78
CA ARG A 52 -1.08 -1.96 5.25
C ARG A 52 -0.25 -2.93 6.09
N LYS A 53 -0.90 -3.72 6.95
CA LYS A 53 -0.22 -4.76 7.73
C LYS A 53 0.36 -5.86 6.84
N PHE A 54 -0.40 -6.34 5.85
CA PHE A 54 0.06 -7.32 4.86
C PHE A 54 1.34 -6.85 4.15
N LEU A 55 1.37 -5.59 3.72
CA LEU A 55 2.56 -5.01 3.08
C LEU A 55 3.76 -4.94 4.04
N GLN A 56 3.54 -4.55 5.30
CA GLN A 56 4.58 -4.51 6.33
C GLN A 56 5.14 -5.90 6.66
N ASP A 57 4.27 -6.90 6.83
CA ASP A 57 4.64 -8.27 7.17
C ASP A 57 5.46 -8.93 6.05
N ASN A 58 5.25 -8.52 4.80
CA ASN A 58 6.02 -8.97 3.63
C ASN A 58 7.20 -8.05 3.26
N GLY A 59 7.48 -7.01 4.06
CA GLY A 59 8.61 -6.10 3.82
C GLY A 59 8.48 -5.22 2.57
N ILE A 60 7.26 -5.03 2.06
CA ILE A 60 6.99 -4.28 0.83
C ILE A 60 6.80 -2.79 1.15
N GLY A 61 7.57 -1.93 0.49
CA GLY A 61 7.42 -0.48 0.60
C GLY A 61 6.07 -0.02 0.05
N TYR A 62 5.46 1.02 0.62
CA TYR A 62 4.19 1.52 0.08
C TYR A 62 3.99 3.02 0.25
N VAL A 63 3.26 3.60 -0.70
CA VAL A 63 2.69 4.95 -0.63
C VAL A 63 1.17 4.82 -0.75
N MET A 64 0.44 5.31 0.24
CA MET A 64 -0.99 5.10 0.34
C MET A 64 -1.69 6.45 0.53
N GLY A 65 -2.68 6.73 -0.30
CA GLY A 65 -3.58 7.87 -0.09
C GLY A 65 -4.28 7.75 1.25
N SER A 66 -4.38 8.85 1.99
CA SER A 66 -5.16 8.89 3.22
C SER A 66 -6.03 10.15 3.25
N GLY A 67 -7.34 9.99 3.39
CA GLY A 67 -8.24 11.13 3.61
C GLY A 67 -8.08 11.79 4.98
N ALA A 68 -7.36 11.14 5.90
CA ALA A 68 -6.99 11.70 7.19
C ALA A 68 -5.67 11.08 7.71
N PRO A 69 -4.84 11.84 8.45
CA PRO A 69 -3.62 11.33 9.05
C PRO A 69 -3.96 10.23 10.07
N SER A 70 -3.72 8.99 9.67
CA SER A 70 -3.90 7.83 10.55
C SER A 70 -2.71 7.70 11.51
N GLY A 71 -2.96 7.05 12.65
CA GLY A 71 -1.87 6.64 13.55
C GLY A 71 -1.01 5.56 12.91
N LEU A 72 0.29 5.67 13.07
CA LEU A 72 1.29 4.65 12.75
C LEU A 72 2.17 4.38 13.97
N SER A 73 2.87 3.25 13.99
CA SER A 73 3.89 2.99 15.01
C SER A 73 5.23 3.51 14.49
N TRP A 74 5.83 4.46 15.19
CA TRP A 74 7.15 5.00 14.92
C TRP A 74 8.02 4.79 16.16
N SER A 75 9.17 4.13 16.02
CA SER A 75 10.08 3.80 17.13
C SER A 75 9.39 3.18 18.37
N GLY A 76 8.39 2.32 18.14
CA GLY A 76 7.61 1.66 19.21
C GLY A 76 6.51 2.53 19.83
N ARG A 77 6.31 3.76 19.35
CA ARG A 77 5.28 4.68 19.82
C ARG A 77 4.21 4.91 18.75
N ARG A 78 2.94 4.94 19.18
CA ARG A 78 1.84 5.34 18.30
C ARG A 78 1.91 6.85 18.08
N MET A 79 2.06 7.27 16.83
CA MET A 79 2.11 8.68 16.43
C MET A 79 1.26 8.91 15.19
N ARG A 80 0.75 10.12 14.97
CA ARG A 80 0.10 10.46 13.70
C ARG A 80 1.15 10.57 12.58
N ALA A 81 0.77 10.15 11.38
CA ALA A 81 1.65 10.20 10.21
C ALA A 81 2.22 11.60 9.93
N ASP A 82 1.39 12.65 10.01
CA ASP A 82 1.82 14.03 9.78
C ASP A 82 2.74 14.55 10.88
N ALA A 83 2.52 14.17 12.14
CA ALA A 83 3.43 14.47 13.23
C ALA A 83 4.80 13.82 13.01
N VAL A 84 4.83 12.56 12.56
CA VAL A 84 6.09 11.86 12.23
C VAL A 84 6.82 12.57 11.10
N VAL A 85 6.11 12.97 10.05
CA VAL A 85 6.71 13.75 8.95
C VAL A 85 7.29 15.06 9.47
N ALA A 86 6.50 15.84 10.21
CA ALA A 86 6.89 17.14 10.73
C ALA A 86 8.08 17.08 11.70
N THR A 87 8.17 16.04 12.53
CA THR A 87 9.23 15.88 13.53
C THR A 87 10.47 15.21 12.97
N HIS A 88 10.32 14.25 12.05
CA HIS A 88 11.42 13.35 11.67
C HIS A 88 11.80 13.38 10.19
N LEU A 89 10.98 13.90 9.28
CA LEU A 89 11.21 13.80 7.83
C LEU A 89 11.35 15.16 7.11
N THR A 90 11.01 16.28 7.76
CA THR A 90 11.04 17.63 7.17
C THR A 90 12.44 18.28 7.11
N SER A 91 13.50 17.65 7.64
CA SER A 91 14.85 18.21 7.45
C SER A 91 15.26 18.12 5.97
N ARG A 92 15.92 19.16 5.41
CA ARG A 92 16.39 19.16 4.01
C ARG A 92 17.27 17.95 3.64
N LYS A 93 17.90 17.33 4.64
CA LYS A 93 18.71 16.11 4.50
C LYS A 93 17.87 14.88 4.17
N HIS A 94 16.64 14.80 4.68
CA HIS A 94 15.74 13.68 4.43
C HIS A 94 15.09 13.76 3.04
N GLN A 95 14.78 14.98 2.55
CA GLN A 95 14.22 15.16 1.20
C GLN A 95 15.17 14.65 0.10
N ARG A 96 16.48 14.91 0.20
CA ARG A 96 17.47 14.35 -0.74
C ARG A 96 17.54 12.82 -0.67
N ARG A 97 17.56 12.26 0.55
CA ARG A 97 17.59 10.81 0.77
C ARG A 97 16.39 10.08 0.15
N TRP A 98 15.19 10.68 0.19
CA TRP A 98 14.01 10.10 -0.48
C TRP A 98 14.12 10.14 -2.00
N ALA A 99 14.67 11.22 -2.56
CA ALA A 99 14.94 11.31 -4.00
C ALA A 99 15.97 10.27 -4.45
N ASP A 100 17.04 10.05 -3.67
CA ASP A 100 18.08 9.07 -3.98
C ASP A 100 17.53 7.62 -3.85
N LEU A 101 16.78 7.32 -2.78
CA LEU A 101 16.21 5.98 -2.55
C LEU A 101 15.13 5.57 -3.55
N LEU A 102 14.36 6.54 -4.07
CA LEU A 102 13.34 6.31 -5.09
C LEU A 102 13.93 6.41 -6.51
N GLY A 103 14.93 7.25 -6.73
CA GLY A 103 15.62 7.42 -8.00
C GLY A 103 16.40 6.17 -8.42
N ASP A 104 17.13 5.54 -7.50
CA ASP A 104 17.96 4.37 -7.81
C ASP A 104 17.18 3.07 -8.00
N ARG A 105 15.91 3.00 -7.57
CA ARG A 105 15.07 1.79 -7.62
C ARG A 105 13.90 1.83 -8.60
N VAL A 106 13.66 2.95 -9.27
CA VAL A 106 12.61 3.11 -10.29
C VAL A 106 13.15 2.90 -11.72
N GLN A 107 14.47 2.75 -11.89
CA GLN A 107 15.14 2.62 -13.19
C GLN A 107 15.69 1.21 -13.49
N ARG A 108 15.37 0.18 -12.69
CA ARG A 108 15.74 -1.22 -12.98
C ARG A 108 14.51 -2.08 -13.18
#